data_AF-F0ICV1-F1
#
_entry.id   AF-F0ICV1-F1
#
_cell.length_a   1.000
_cell.length_b   1.000
_cell.length_c   1.000
_cell.angle_alpha   90.00
_cell.angle_beta   90.00
_cell.angle_gamma   90.00
#
_symmetry.space_group_name_H-M   'P 1'
#
loop_
_entity.id
_entity.type
_entity.pdbx_description
1 polymer ?
#
loop_
_entity_poly.entity_id
_entity_poly.type
_entity_poly.pdbx_seq_one_letter_code
_entity_poly.pdbx_strand_id
1 'polypeptide(L)'
;MKKIILGIAFLLFFLGCSKKSDEVITPPTATTLEAYLLKNGYDKNNDGKIGKEDQLEGFTDLNLSGKGLTDLQGLEVFTQLETLNASGNNLTEVTLKNRNLTSFNLSNNKLVKLDISNLPLIGRLPMDVSGNPNLTCVSVGGNKLIIEQNMKKHKKDAQTQFKSTCN
;
A
#
# COMPACT_ATOMS: atom_id res chain seq x y z
N MET A 1 -3.57 -60.12 -41.94
CA MET A 1 -4.80 -59.92 -41.13
C MET A 1 -4.41 -59.35 -39.77
N LYS A 2 -5.04 -58.24 -39.39
CA LYS A 2 -5.25 -57.66 -38.04
C LYS A 2 -4.05 -57.42 -37.07
N LYS A 3 -3.78 -56.12 -36.92
CA LYS A 3 -3.22 -55.29 -35.82
C LYS A 3 -3.11 -55.92 -34.42
N ILE A 4 -2.11 -55.49 -33.64
CA ILE A 4 -2.25 -54.84 -32.32
C ILE A 4 -0.95 -54.07 -31.99
N ILE A 5 -1.11 -52.83 -31.52
CA ILE A 5 -0.10 -51.88 -31.01
C ILE A 5 -0.16 -51.95 -29.48
N LEU A 6 0.97 -51.93 -28.75
CA LEU A 6 1.16 -51.15 -27.51
C LEU A 6 2.58 -51.29 -26.91
N GLY A 7 3.18 -50.18 -26.48
CA GLY A 7 3.98 -50.17 -25.24
C GLY A 7 5.44 -49.68 -25.29
N ILE A 8 5.62 -48.35 -25.15
CA ILE A 8 6.47 -47.70 -24.12
C ILE A 8 7.99 -47.99 -24.11
N ALA A 9 8.79 -46.96 -24.44
CA ALA A 9 9.65 -46.21 -23.51
C ALA A 9 10.81 -45.53 -24.28
N PHE A 10 10.56 -44.32 -24.77
CA PHE A 10 11.62 -43.44 -25.27
C PHE A 10 12.22 -42.73 -24.05
N LEU A 11 13.28 -43.29 -23.46
CA LEU A 11 14.00 -42.66 -22.36
C LEU A 11 14.86 -41.51 -22.92
N LEU A 12 14.21 -40.37 -23.16
CA LEU A 12 14.92 -39.11 -23.39
C LEU A 12 15.49 -38.64 -22.06
N PHE A 13 16.78 -38.88 -21.87
CA PHE A 13 17.60 -38.20 -20.89
C PHE A 13 17.72 -36.73 -21.33
N PHE A 14 16.67 -35.94 -21.10
CA PHE A 14 16.80 -34.50 -21.13
C PHE A 14 17.69 -34.12 -19.94
N LEU A 15 18.93 -33.75 -20.23
CA LEU A 15 19.68 -32.88 -19.33
C LEU A 15 18.81 -31.67 -19.07
N GLY A 16 18.17 -31.67 -17.90
CA GLY A 16 17.44 -30.53 -17.39
C GLY A 16 18.43 -29.40 -17.20
N CYS A 17 18.44 -28.45 -18.15
CA CYS A 17 18.79 -27.09 -17.79
C CYS A 17 17.77 -26.65 -16.74
N SER A 18 18.19 -26.57 -15.47
CA SER A 18 17.48 -25.81 -14.45
C SER A 18 17.44 -24.36 -14.92
N LYS A 19 16.40 -24.01 -15.68
CA LYS A 19 16.01 -22.62 -15.84
C LYS A 19 15.66 -22.15 -14.44
N LYS A 20 16.55 -21.35 -13.86
CA LYS A 20 16.18 -20.42 -12.79
C LYS A 20 14.93 -19.71 -13.32
N SER A 21 13.80 -19.87 -12.65
CA SER A 21 12.60 -19.13 -13.01
C SER A 21 12.93 -17.67 -12.77
N ASP A 22 13.28 -16.95 -13.83
CA ASP A 22 13.21 -15.51 -13.81
C ASP A 22 11.74 -15.19 -13.52
N GLU A 23 11.49 -14.70 -12.30
CA GLU A 23 10.21 -14.13 -11.93
C GLU A 23 9.88 -13.10 -13.01
N VAL A 24 8.87 -13.40 -13.82
CA VAL A 24 8.38 -12.45 -14.82
C VAL A 24 7.91 -11.24 -14.03
N ILE A 25 8.69 -10.16 -14.06
CA ILE A 25 8.32 -8.86 -13.49
C ILE A 25 7.21 -8.31 -14.37
N THR A 26 6.01 -8.87 -14.26
CA THR A 26 4.81 -8.17 -14.72
C THR A 26 4.67 -6.94 -13.85
N PRO A 27 4.50 -5.73 -14.41
CA PRO A 27 4.15 -4.55 -13.63
C PRO A 27 3.00 -4.91 -12.68
N PRO A 28 3.03 -4.47 -11.41
CA PRO A 28 1.95 -4.79 -10.49
C PRO A 28 0.63 -4.30 -11.09
N THR A 29 -0.27 -5.24 -11.36
CA THR A 29 -1.62 -4.95 -11.83
C THR A 29 -2.34 -4.13 -10.76
N ALA A 30 -3.09 -3.11 -11.18
CA ALA A 30 -3.87 -2.28 -10.26
C ALA A 30 -4.77 -3.16 -9.36
N THR A 31 -4.76 -2.92 -8.05
CA THR A 31 -5.55 -3.70 -7.07
C THR A 31 -5.99 -2.82 -5.90
N THR A 32 -7.10 -3.18 -5.24
CA THR A 32 -7.53 -2.54 -3.99
C THR A 32 -6.71 -3.05 -2.81
N LEU A 33 -6.73 -2.33 -1.67
CA LEU A 33 -6.08 -2.81 -0.45
C LEU A 33 -6.70 -4.12 0.03
N GLU A 34 -8.03 -4.22 0.07
CA GLU A 34 -8.74 -5.43 0.51
C GLU A 34 -8.32 -6.67 -0.31
N ALA A 35 -8.34 -6.57 -1.65
CA ALA A 35 -7.94 -7.68 -2.50
C ALA A 35 -6.48 -8.08 -2.30
N TYR A 36 -5.59 -7.10 -2.07
CA TYR A 36 -4.21 -7.37 -1.71
C TYR A 36 -4.11 -8.13 -0.38
N LEU A 37 -4.81 -7.69 0.66
CA LEU A 37 -4.77 -8.30 1.99
C LEU A 37 -5.32 -9.73 1.98
N LEU A 38 -6.45 -9.97 1.31
CA LEU A 38 -7.03 -11.31 1.11
C LEU A 38 -6.01 -12.25 0.45
N LYS A 39 -5.41 -11.81 -0.66
CA LYS A 39 -4.42 -12.60 -1.40
C LYS A 39 -3.16 -12.91 -0.58
N ASN A 40 -2.82 -12.06 0.40
CA ASN A 40 -1.60 -12.18 1.20
C ASN A 40 -1.86 -12.77 2.61
N GLY A 41 -3.01 -13.41 2.84
CA GLY A 41 -3.26 -14.20 4.05
C GLY A 41 -3.53 -13.36 5.29
N TYR A 42 -4.08 -12.16 5.13
CA TYR A 42 -4.56 -11.34 6.24
C TYR A 42 -5.97 -11.73 6.71
N ASP A 43 -6.71 -12.47 5.90
CA ASP A 43 -7.97 -13.13 6.30
C ASP A 43 -7.63 -14.34 7.21
N LYS A 44 -7.69 -14.14 8.52
CA LYS A 44 -7.35 -15.15 9.54
C LYS A 44 -8.53 -16.05 9.88
N ASN A 45 -9.74 -15.53 9.76
CA ASN A 45 -10.95 -16.30 10.04
C ASN A 45 -11.46 -17.08 8.80
N ASN A 46 -10.87 -16.85 7.62
CA ASN A 46 -11.20 -17.44 6.32
C ASN A 46 -12.64 -17.18 5.87
N ASP A 47 -13.19 -16.00 6.17
CA ASP A 47 -14.54 -15.61 5.77
C ASP A 47 -14.60 -14.88 4.41
N GLY A 48 -13.44 -14.68 3.79
CA GLY A 48 -13.29 -14.01 2.49
C GLY A 48 -13.34 -12.49 2.57
N LYS A 49 -13.24 -11.91 3.77
CA LYS A 49 -13.21 -10.45 4.01
C LYS A 49 -12.04 -10.09 4.92
N ILE A 50 -11.78 -8.79 4.99
CA ILE A 50 -10.84 -8.23 5.97
C ILE A 50 -11.63 -7.43 6.99
N GLY A 51 -11.47 -7.78 8.27
CA GLY A 51 -12.21 -7.20 9.36
C GLY A 51 -11.48 -7.27 10.70
N LYS A 52 -12.20 -6.88 11.77
CA LYS A 52 -11.65 -6.91 13.12
C LYS A 52 -11.39 -8.33 13.62
N GLU A 53 -12.18 -9.29 13.14
CA GLU A 53 -12.05 -10.71 13.49
C GLU A 53 -10.72 -11.31 13.04
N ASP A 54 -9.99 -10.64 12.14
CA ASP A 54 -8.66 -11.05 11.72
C ASP A 54 -7.56 -10.73 12.74
N GLN A 55 -7.88 -10.02 13.82
CA GLN A 55 -6.98 -9.71 14.95
C GLN A 55 -5.66 -9.08 14.48
N LEU A 56 -5.76 -8.10 13.59
CA LEU A 56 -4.62 -7.40 12.99
C LEU A 56 -4.05 -6.30 13.90
N GLU A 57 -4.37 -6.31 15.20
CA GLU A 57 -3.87 -5.31 16.15
C GLU A 57 -2.38 -5.46 16.46
N GLY A 58 -1.75 -6.60 16.13
CA GLY A 58 -0.31 -6.80 16.31
C GLY A 58 0.57 -6.09 15.28
N PHE A 59 -0.01 -5.53 14.21
CA PHE A 59 0.73 -4.89 13.13
C PHE A 59 0.97 -3.40 13.43
N THR A 60 2.16 -3.09 13.94
CA THR A 60 2.63 -1.71 14.14
C THR A 60 3.25 -1.11 12.88
N ASP A 61 3.71 -1.94 11.95
CA ASP A 61 4.41 -1.52 10.74
C ASP A 61 3.84 -2.27 9.52
N LEU A 62 3.49 -1.52 8.47
CA LEU A 62 2.91 -2.08 7.26
C LEU A 62 3.60 -1.53 6.00
N ASN A 63 4.22 -2.42 5.22
CA ASN A 63 4.85 -2.09 3.95
C ASN A 63 3.99 -2.54 2.77
N LEU A 64 3.36 -1.57 2.13
CA LEU A 64 2.52 -1.67 0.93
C LEU A 64 3.18 -0.99 -0.30
N SER A 65 4.50 -0.77 -0.27
CA SER A 65 5.17 -0.09 -1.38
C SER A 65 5.18 -0.93 -2.67
N GLY A 66 4.94 -0.27 -3.81
CA GLY A 66 5.07 -0.90 -5.13
C GLY A 66 4.07 -2.01 -5.41
N LYS A 67 2.91 -2.03 -4.74
CA LYS A 67 1.92 -3.12 -4.85
C LYS A 67 0.83 -2.86 -5.89
N GLY A 68 0.88 -1.72 -6.58
CA GLY A 68 -0.11 -1.32 -7.57
C GLY A 68 -1.44 -0.87 -6.95
N LEU A 69 -1.45 -0.48 -5.67
CA LEU A 69 -2.68 -0.15 -4.95
C LEU A 69 -3.41 1.04 -5.56
N THR A 70 -4.74 0.95 -5.67
CA THR A 70 -5.62 2.04 -6.13
C THR A 70 -6.27 2.78 -4.98
N ASP A 71 -6.35 2.16 -3.80
CA ASP A 71 -6.91 2.73 -2.58
C ASP A 71 -6.22 2.18 -1.34
N LEU A 72 -6.55 2.77 -0.19
CA LEU A 72 -6.23 2.27 1.15
C LEU A 72 -7.51 2.06 1.97
N GLN A 73 -8.63 1.73 1.32
CA GLN A 73 -9.88 1.48 2.02
C GLN A 73 -9.75 0.20 2.86
N GLY A 74 -10.22 0.24 4.11
CA GLY A 74 -10.07 -0.87 5.05
C GLY A 74 -8.78 -0.84 5.86
N LEU A 75 -7.87 0.13 5.67
CA LEU A 75 -6.65 0.25 6.48
C LEU A 75 -6.93 0.40 7.99
N GLU A 76 -8.12 0.88 8.36
CA GLU A 76 -8.55 1.06 9.75
C GLU A 76 -8.59 -0.22 10.58
N VAL A 77 -8.58 -1.41 9.97
CA VAL A 77 -8.48 -2.69 10.68
C VAL A 77 -7.15 -2.84 11.42
N PHE A 78 -6.09 -2.17 10.94
CA PHE A 78 -4.79 -2.12 11.59
C PHE A 78 -4.79 -1.06 12.71
N THR A 79 -5.49 -1.35 13.80
CA THR A 79 -5.79 -0.36 14.85
C THR A 79 -4.57 0.16 15.60
N GLN A 80 -3.49 -0.62 15.69
CA GLN A 80 -2.21 -0.21 16.31
C GLN A 80 -1.13 0.19 15.30
N LEU A 81 -1.50 0.44 14.04
CA LEU A 81 -0.53 0.82 13.02
C LEU A 81 0.16 2.15 13.36
N GLU A 82 1.48 2.13 13.45
CA GLU A 82 2.35 3.27 13.74
C GLU A 82 3.10 3.74 12.49
N THR A 83 3.60 2.81 11.67
CA THR A 83 4.34 3.11 10.44
C THR A 83 3.66 2.54 9.21
N LEU A 84 3.43 3.38 8.21
CA LEU A 84 2.89 2.97 6.91
C LEU A 84 3.83 3.35 5.77
N ASN A 85 4.21 2.40 4.91
CA ASN A 85 4.80 2.71 3.61
C ASN A 85 3.88 2.25 2.49
N ALA A 86 3.21 3.19 1.81
CA ALA A 86 2.39 2.92 0.63
C ALA A 86 2.88 3.70 -0.60
N SER A 87 4.20 3.92 -0.68
CA SER A 87 4.84 4.60 -1.81
C SER A 87 4.84 3.79 -3.10
N GLY A 88 4.91 4.45 -4.26
CA GLY A 88 5.03 3.77 -5.55
C GLY A 88 3.76 3.00 -5.94
N ASN A 89 2.59 3.53 -5.64
CA ASN A 89 1.29 2.94 -5.99
C ASN A 89 0.51 3.84 -6.97
N ASN A 90 -0.76 3.52 -7.21
CA ASN A 90 -1.67 4.27 -8.08
C ASN A 90 -2.74 5.02 -7.27
N LEU A 91 -2.46 5.40 -6.02
CA LEU A 91 -3.42 6.05 -5.14
C LEU A 91 -3.80 7.43 -5.67
N THR A 92 -5.09 7.73 -5.75
CA THR A 92 -5.62 9.04 -6.20
C THR A 92 -6.21 9.85 -5.05
N GLU A 93 -6.91 9.20 -4.14
CA GLU A 93 -7.48 9.82 -2.94
C GLU A 93 -7.19 8.96 -1.73
N VAL A 94 -6.69 9.58 -0.66
CA VAL A 94 -6.39 8.89 0.59
C VAL A 94 -6.96 9.68 1.76
N THR A 95 -7.62 8.97 2.65
CA THR A 95 -7.96 9.46 4.00
C THR A 95 -7.34 8.50 5.00
N LEU A 96 -6.46 9.00 5.87
CA LEU A 96 -5.86 8.17 6.92
C LEU A 96 -6.61 8.35 8.24
N LYS A 97 -7.07 7.24 8.83
CA LYS A 97 -7.86 7.22 10.08
C LYS A 97 -7.17 6.47 11.23
N ASN A 98 -6.06 5.77 10.96
CA ASN A 98 -5.28 5.04 11.96
C ASN A 98 -4.61 6.01 12.93
N ARG A 99 -5.27 6.29 14.06
CA ARG A 99 -4.88 7.36 15.00
C ARG A 99 -3.52 7.17 15.67
N ASN A 100 -2.99 5.95 15.64
CA ASN A 100 -1.66 5.62 16.15
C ASN A 100 -0.54 5.87 15.14
N LEU A 101 -0.85 6.24 13.88
CA LEU A 101 0.17 6.54 12.88
C LEU A 101 1.07 7.67 13.36
N THR A 102 2.36 7.35 13.41
CA THR A 102 3.45 8.25 13.78
C THR A 102 4.28 8.61 12.53
N SER A 103 4.36 7.73 11.54
CA SER A 103 5.00 8.03 10.26
C SER A 103 4.29 7.36 9.08
N PHE A 104 4.24 8.04 7.95
CA PHE A 104 3.78 7.44 6.71
C PHE A 104 4.51 7.98 5.48
N ASN A 105 4.60 7.13 4.48
CA ASN A 105 5.13 7.44 3.16
C ASN A 105 4.07 7.12 2.09
N LEU A 106 3.58 8.17 1.44
CA LEU A 106 2.66 8.12 0.29
C LEU A 106 3.32 8.68 -0.98
N SER A 107 4.66 8.75 -1.01
CA SER A 107 5.39 9.29 -2.16
C SER A 107 5.18 8.48 -3.43
N ASN A 108 5.40 9.11 -4.58
CA ASN A 108 5.31 8.47 -5.90
C ASN A 108 3.95 7.78 -6.11
N ASN A 109 2.88 8.57 -5.99
CA ASN A 109 1.50 8.14 -6.24
C ASN A 109 0.86 9.11 -7.25
N LYS A 110 -0.47 9.05 -7.40
CA LYS A 110 -1.25 9.94 -8.28
C LYS A 110 -2.23 10.78 -7.46
N LEU A 111 -1.85 11.13 -6.22
CA LEU A 111 -2.77 11.78 -5.29
C LEU A 111 -3.23 13.12 -5.87
N VAL A 112 -4.54 13.34 -5.80
CA VAL A 112 -5.19 14.64 -6.00
C VAL A 112 -5.75 15.18 -4.69
N LYS A 113 -6.07 14.27 -3.75
CA LYS A 113 -6.64 14.59 -2.44
C LYS A 113 -6.01 13.73 -1.36
N LEU A 114 -5.59 14.38 -0.28
CA LEU A 114 -5.11 13.71 0.93
C LEU A 114 -5.74 14.37 2.16
N ASP A 115 -6.44 13.57 2.96
CA ASP A 115 -6.97 13.98 4.26
C ASP A 115 -6.32 13.20 5.40
N ILE A 116 -5.62 13.95 6.25
CA ILE A 116 -4.94 13.47 7.45
C ILE A 116 -5.33 14.29 8.68
N SER A 117 -6.44 15.03 8.59
CA SER A 117 -6.94 15.92 9.65
C SER A 117 -7.27 15.20 10.96
N ASN A 118 -7.54 13.90 10.89
CA ASN A 118 -7.88 13.06 12.04
C ASN A 118 -6.66 12.46 12.77
N LEU A 119 -5.44 12.69 12.28
CA LEU A 119 -4.23 12.12 12.87
C LEU A 119 -3.68 13.03 14.00
N PRO A 120 -3.64 12.58 15.26
CA PRO A 120 -3.40 13.43 16.42
C PRO A 120 -1.95 13.91 16.58
N LEU A 121 -0.98 13.26 15.94
CA LEU A 121 0.46 13.51 16.14
C LEU A 121 1.21 13.95 14.87
N ILE A 122 0.51 14.18 13.77
CA ILE A 122 1.11 14.23 12.43
C ILE A 122 2.02 15.44 12.15
N GLY A 123 1.92 16.51 12.96
CA GLY A 123 2.80 17.67 12.84
C GLY A 123 4.18 17.51 13.46
N ARG A 124 4.40 16.47 14.29
CA ARG A 124 5.66 16.31 15.03
C ARG A 124 6.67 15.42 14.31
N LEU A 125 6.18 14.57 13.41
CA LEU A 125 6.91 13.46 12.82
C LEU A 125 6.99 13.56 11.30
N PRO A 126 8.05 13.04 10.66
CA PRO A 126 8.24 13.16 9.23
C PRO A 126 7.15 12.39 8.46
N MET A 127 6.66 13.03 7.40
CA MET A 127 5.77 12.44 6.41
C MET A 127 6.35 12.70 5.02
N ASP A 128 6.10 11.78 4.11
CA ASP A 128 6.51 11.93 2.70
C ASP A 128 5.29 11.78 1.79
N VAL A 129 4.96 12.86 1.10
CA VAL A 129 3.91 12.93 0.08
C VAL A 129 4.46 13.44 -1.25
N SER A 130 5.79 13.45 -1.42
CA SER A 130 6.46 13.90 -2.65
C SER A 130 6.20 12.99 -3.85
N GLY A 131 6.40 13.47 -5.08
CA GLY A 131 6.11 12.68 -6.27
C GLY A 131 4.62 12.45 -6.49
N ASN A 132 3.78 13.39 -6.05
CA ASN A 132 2.35 13.45 -6.31
C ASN A 132 2.04 14.77 -7.06
N PRO A 133 2.32 14.84 -8.37
CA PRO A 133 2.32 16.11 -9.13
C PRO A 133 0.97 16.84 -9.14
N ASN A 134 -0.14 16.11 -8.94
CA ASN A 134 -1.48 16.69 -8.91
C ASN A 134 -2.00 17.01 -7.50
N LEU A 135 -1.23 16.71 -6.45
CA LEU A 135 -1.61 16.98 -5.07
C LEU A 135 -1.28 18.43 -4.73
N THR A 136 -2.28 19.30 -4.81
CA THR A 136 -2.13 20.74 -4.50
C THR A 136 -2.39 21.06 -3.04
N CYS A 137 -3.17 20.21 -2.35
CA CYS A 137 -3.60 20.46 -0.99
C CYS A 137 -3.67 19.17 -0.15
N VAL A 138 -3.20 19.27 1.09
CA VAL A 138 -3.34 18.24 2.12
C VAL A 138 -4.13 18.82 3.29
N SER A 139 -5.27 18.20 3.62
CA SER A 139 -6.10 18.58 4.77
C SER A 139 -5.47 18.07 6.05
N VAL A 140 -5.08 18.99 6.94
CA VAL A 140 -4.37 18.68 8.20
C VAL A 140 -5.14 19.10 9.45
N GLY A 141 -6.33 19.68 9.29
CA GLY A 141 -7.19 20.08 10.40
C GLY A 141 -6.50 21.06 11.35
N GLY A 142 -6.64 20.79 12.66
CA GLY A 142 -6.02 21.58 13.73
C GLY A 142 -4.49 21.50 13.77
N ASN A 143 -3.86 20.58 13.03
CA ASN A 143 -2.41 20.40 13.04
C ASN A 143 -1.64 21.38 12.15
N LYS A 144 -2.33 22.28 11.41
CA LYS A 144 -1.71 23.22 10.46
C LYS A 144 -0.50 23.97 11.02
N LEU A 145 -0.66 24.60 12.18
CA LEU A 145 0.40 25.42 12.80
C LEU A 145 1.63 24.58 13.15
N ILE A 146 1.44 23.38 13.69
CA ILE A 146 2.54 22.50 14.10
C ILE A 146 3.31 21.99 12.87
N ILE A 147 2.60 21.65 11.79
CA ILE A 147 3.22 21.25 10.52
C ILE A 147 4.03 22.41 9.92
N GLU A 148 3.46 23.62 9.91
CA GLU A 148 4.15 24.82 9.41
C GLU A 148 5.44 25.13 10.19
N GLN A 149 5.46 24.85 11.50
CA GLN A 149 6.67 24.98 12.34
C GLN A 149 7.72 23.89 12.06
N ASN A 150 7.33 22.75 11.51
CA ASN A 150 8.18 21.57 11.28
C ASN A 150 8.39 21.25 9.80
N MET A 151 8.14 22.19 8.89
CA MET A 151 8.15 21.97 7.43
C MET A 151 9.39 21.24 6.89
N LYS A 152 10.58 21.45 7.49
CA LYS A 152 11.82 20.79 7.07
C LYS A 152 11.82 19.27 7.25
N LYS A 153 10.96 18.74 8.13
CA LYS A 153 10.81 17.29 8.37
C LYS A 153 9.91 16.62 7.33
N HIS A 154 9.05 17.38 6.66
CA HIS A 154 8.05 16.85 5.75
C HIS A 154 8.54 16.97 4.31
N LYS A 155 8.35 15.91 3.53
CA LYS A 155 8.64 15.90 2.09
C LYS A 155 7.34 16.02 1.32
N LYS A 156 7.31 16.97 0.39
CA LYS A 156 6.18 17.25 -0.48
C LYS A 156 6.70 17.88 -1.76
N ASP A 157 5.86 17.91 -2.79
CA ASP A 157 6.17 18.67 -3.98
C ASP A 157 6.00 20.17 -3.75
N ALA A 158 6.54 20.98 -4.68
CA ALA A 158 6.53 22.43 -4.56
C ALA A 158 5.10 23.00 -4.51
N GLN A 159 4.19 22.46 -5.34
CA GLN A 159 2.79 22.90 -5.44
C GLN A 159 1.92 22.50 -4.25
N THR A 160 2.32 21.48 -3.48
CA THR A 160 1.50 20.95 -2.39
C THR A 160 1.48 21.91 -1.20
N GLN A 161 0.31 22.20 -0.66
CA GLN A 161 0.14 23.04 0.54
C GLN A 161 -0.56 22.28 1.66
N PHE A 162 -0.16 22.52 2.90
CA PHE A 162 -0.91 22.04 4.07
C PHE A 162 -1.95 23.09 4.47
N LYS A 163 -3.22 22.70 4.56
CA LYS A 163 -4.33 23.58 4.95
C LYS A 163 -5.19 22.89 6.00
N SER A 164 -5.88 23.67 6.84
CA SER A 164 -6.84 23.11 7.79
C SER A 164 -7.89 22.26 7.07
N THR A 165 -8.35 22.74 5.91
CA THR A 165 -9.25 22.01 5.00
C THR A 165 -8.87 22.33 3.55
N CYS A 166 -8.98 21.35 2.67
CA CYS A 166 -8.93 21.51 1.22
C CYS A 166 -10.37 21.68 0.68
N ASN A 167 -10.59 22.73 -0.12
CA ASN A 167 -11.88 23.02 -0.77
C ASN A 167 -11.96 22.36 -2.14
#